data_AF-A0AAF0MII7-F1
#
_entry.id   AF-A0AAF0MII7-F1
#
_cell.length_a   1.000
_cell.length_b   1.000
_cell.length_c   1.000
_cell.angle_alpha   90.00
_cell.angle_beta   90.00
_cell.angle_gamma   90.00
#
_symmetry.space_group_name_H-M   'P 1'
#
loop_
_entity.id
_entity.type
_entity.pdbx_description
1 polymer ?
#
loop_
_entity_poly.entity_id
_entity_poly.type
_entity_poly.pdbx_seq_one_letter_code
_entity_poly.pdbx_strand_id
1 'polypeptide(L)'
;MNKRTAAAVGLAAALLIVLGLAIVVNEWDDSPLGFDDEPQSIPYDDVVIDNGGTDTVDDSSLNYGVLETYGPLLLVLGALMFAAMIGGICIAREEVEKDDSN
;
A
#
# COMPACT_ATOMS: atom_id res chain seq x y z
N MET A 1 5.07 2.51 -29.86
CA MET A 1 5.31 2.85 -28.45
C MET A 1 6.79 3.15 -28.25
N ASN A 2 7.13 4.26 -27.58
CA ASN A 2 8.51 4.56 -27.23
C ASN A 2 9.03 3.57 -26.18
N LYS A 3 10.33 3.26 -26.21
CA LYS A 3 10.97 2.33 -25.25
C LYS A 3 10.69 2.70 -23.79
N ARG A 4 10.54 3.99 -23.51
CA ARG A 4 10.18 4.53 -22.18
C ARG A 4 8.74 4.19 -21.78
N THR A 5 7.79 4.29 -22.70
CA THR A 5 6.40 3.90 -22.47
C THR A 5 6.28 2.41 -22.22
N ALA A 6 7.04 1.58 -22.95
CA ALA A 6 7.06 0.13 -22.73
C ALA A 6 7.63 -0.22 -21.34
N ALA A 7 8.69 0.47 -20.89
CA ALA A 7 9.24 0.28 -19.55
C ALA A 7 8.26 0.69 -18.44
N ALA A 8 7.54 1.80 -18.62
CA ALA A 8 6.55 2.26 -17.64
C ALA A 8 5.35 1.29 -17.53
N VAL A 9 4.85 0.80 -18.67
CA VAL A 9 3.77 -0.20 -18.69
C VAL A 9 4.23 -1.52 -18.06
N GLY A 10 5.48 -1.93 -18.31
CA GLY A 10 6.06 -3.12 -17.69
C GLY A 10 6.17 -3.01 -16.17
N LEU A 11 6.61 -1.85 -15.67
CA LEU A 11 6.68 -1.57 -14.22
C LEU A 11 5.28 -1.58 -13.59
N ALA A 12 4.30 -0.95 -14.24
CA ALA A 12 2.92 -0.92 -13.76
C ALA A 12 2.31 -2.33 -13.69
N ALA A 13 2.52 -3.15 -14.71
CA ALA A 13 2.06 -4.54 -14.72
C ALA A 13 2.72 -5.37 -13.62
N ALA A 14 4.02 -5.19 -13.39
CA ALA A 14 4.74 -5.87 -12.31
C ALA A 14 4.20 -5.47 -10.92
N LEU A 15 3.96 -4.18 -10.68
CA LEU A 15 3.37 -3.70 -9.42
C LEU A 15 1.95 -4.26 -9.20
N LEU A 16 1.15 -4.36 -10.26
CA LEU A 16 -0.19 -4.94 -10.18
C LEU A 16 -0.14 -6.43 -9.79
N ILE A 17 0.80 -7.18 -10.33
CA ILE A 17 1.02 -8.59 -9.94
C ILE A 17 1.43 -8.70 -8.48
N VAL A 18 2.36 -7.85 -8.02
CA VAL A 18 2.80 -7.84 -6.60
C VAL A 18 1.63 -7.51 -5.68
N LEU A 19 0.78 -6.55 -6.06
CA LEU A 19 -0.42 -6.21 -5.29
C LEU A 19 -1.39 -7.39 -5.23
N GLY A 20 -1.67 -8.05 -6.36
CA GLY A 20 -2.54 -9.23 -6.40
C GLY A 20 -2.00 -10.38 -5.54
N LEU A 21 -0.70 -10.64 -5.58
CA LEU A 21 -0.07 -11.64 -4.71
C LEU A 21 -0.13 -11.26 -3.23
N ALA A 22 0.08 -9.98 -2.89
CA ALA A 22 -0.03 -9.49 -1.52
C ALA A 22 -1.45 -9.66 -0.96
N ILE A 23 -2.47 -9.51 -1.80
CA ILE A 23 -3.88 -9.75 -1.42
C ILE A 23 -4.12 -11.25 -1.14
N VAL A 24 -3.62 -12.12 -2.01
CA VAL A 24 -3.80 -13.58 -1.88
C VAL A 24 -3.05 -14.13 -0.66
N VAL A 25 -1.80 -13.71 -0.44
CA VAL A 25 -0.98 -14.19 0.69
C VAL A 25 -1.50 -13.70 2.03
N ASN A 26 -2.13 -12.53 2.09
CA ASN A 26 -2.73 -12.02 3.32
C ASN A 26 -4.14 -12.56 3.57
N GLU A 27 -4.61 -13.54 2.77
CA GLU A 27 -5.90 -14.20 2.95
C GLU A 27 -7.03 -13.21 3.26
N TRP A 28 -7.09 -12.11 2.50
CA TRP A 28 -7.96 -10.98 2.84
C TRP A 28 -9.45 -11.39 2.91
N ASP A 29 -9.82 -12.47 2.22
CA ASP A 29 -11.16 -13.09 2.26
C ASP A 29 -11.46 -13.80 3.59
N ASP A 30 -10.47 -14.47 4.21
CA ASP A 30 -10.59 -15.20 5.49
C ASP A 30 -10.15 -14.35 6.70
N SER A 31 -9.65 -13.13 6.46
CA SER A 31 -9.27 -12.22 7.54
C SER A 31 -10.50 -11.65 8.26
N PRO A 32 -10.44 -11.40 9.59
CA PRO A 32 -11.50 -10.70 10.32
C PRO A 32 -11.75 -9.25 9.86
N LEU A 33 -10.95 -8.76 8.90
CA LEU A 33 -11.09 -7.46 8.22
C LEU A 33 -11.52 -7.62 6.76
N GLY A 34 -11.95 -8.83 6.37
CA GLY A 34 -12.37 -9.21 5.03
C GLY A 34 -13.75 -8.68 4.64
N PHE A 35 -14.32 -9.25 3.58
CA PHE A 35 -15.62 -8.85 3.06
C PHE A 35 -16.79 -9.43 3.87
N ASP A 36 -16.75 -9.29 5.19
CA ASP A 36 -17.89 -9.66 6.02
C ASP A 36 -19.06 -8.69 5.80
N ASP A 37 -20.27 -9.26 5.73
CA ASP A 37 -21.52 -8.51 5.55
C ASP A 37 -21.85 -7.60 6.77
N GLU A 38 -21.12 -7.77 7.88
CA GLU A 38 -21.30 -7.01 9.12
C GLU A 38 -19.98 -6.46 9.69
N PRO A 39 -19.99 -5.29 10.36
CA PRO A 39 -18.78 -4.71 10.94
C PRO A 39 -18.23 -5.59 12.07
N GLN A 40 -17.06 -6.18 11.87
CA GLN A 40 -16.33 -6.89 12.92
C GLN A 40 -15.60 -5.90 13.84
N SER A 41 -15.44 -6.27 15.11
CA SER A 41 -14.58 -5.54 16.04
C SER A 41 -13.12 -5.64 15.59
N ILE A 42 -12.37 -4.55 15.72
CA ILE A 42 -10.94 -4.53 15.37
C ILE A 42 -10.19 -5.53 16.27
N PRO A 43 -9.52 -6.55 15.71
CA PRO A 43 -8.93 -7.66 16.47
C PRO A 43 -7.55 -7.32 17.03
N TYR A 44 -7.33 -6.08 17.47
CA TYR A 44 -6.08 -5.65 18.09
C TYR A 44 -6.34 -5.26 19.54
N ASP A 45 -5.62 -5.88 20.47
CA ASP A 45 -5.67 -5.49 21.87
C ASP A 45 -4.78 -4.26 22.03
N ASP A 46 -5.35 -3.18 22.55
CA ASP A 46 -4.62 -1.95 22.81
C ASP A 46 -3.72 -2.23 24.00
N VAL A 47 -2.41 -2.30 23.80
CA VAL A 47 -1.32 -2.01 24.76
C VAL A 47 -0.03 -2.72 24.29
N VAL A 48 0.98 -1.91 23.97
CA VAL A 48 2.38 -2.35 24.05
C VAL A 48 2.62 -2.75 25.50
N ILE A 49 2.65 -4.05 25.80
CA ILE A 49 2.90 -4.51 27.17
C ILE A 49 4.40 -4.30 27.46
N ASP A 50 4.72 -3.18 28.11
CA ASP A 50 6.07 -2.92 28.66
C ASP A 50 6.32 -3.88 29.82
N ASN A 51 6.77 -5.09 29.48
CA ASN A 51 7.23 -6.11 30.43
C ASN A 51 8.69 -5.85 30.83
N GLY A 52 8.99 -4.67 31.35
CA GLY A 52 10.23 -4.42 32.09
C GLY A 52 11.51 -4.47 31.26
N GLY A 53 11.49 -3.92 30.04
CA GLY A 53 12.72 -3.60 29.28
C GLY A 53 13.11 -4.60 28.18
N THR A 54 12.23 -5.54 27.82
CA THR A 54 12.29 -6.19 26.51
C THR A 54 11.05 -5.80 25.73
N ASP A 55 11.17 -4.75 24.91
CA ASP A 55 10.18 -4.32 23.92
C ASP A 55 10.03 -5.42 22.85
N THR A 56 9.38 -6.53 23.21
CA THR A 56 8.89 -7.51 22.24
C THR A 56 7.56 -6.99 21.75
N VAL A 57 7.52 -6.55 20.50
CA VAL A 57 6.26 -6.23 19.81
C VAL A 57 5.39 -7.48 19.88
N ASP A 58 4.25 -7.37 20.55
CA ASP A 58 3.28 -8.47 20.66
C ASP A 58 2.64 -8.69 19.28
N ASP A 59 2.54 -9.96 18.85
CA ASP A 59 1.94 -10.35 17.57
C ASP A 59 0.45 -9.95 17.48
N SER A 60 -0.20 -9.72 18.62
CA SER A 60 -1.59 -9.22 18.72
C SER A 60 -1.71 -7.69 18.67
N SER A 61 -0.59 -6.97 18.63
CA SER A 61 -0.58 -5.50 18.61
C SER A 61 -0.89 -4.93 17.23
N LEU A 62 -1.53 -3.77 17.21
CA LEU A 62 -1.80 -3.03 15.97
C LEU A 62 -0.53 -2.75 15.16
N ASN A 63 0.57 -2.42 15.83
CA ASN A 63 1.83 -2.11 15.15
C ASN A 63 2.40 -3.33 14.42
N TYR A 64 2.31 -4.52 15.04
CA TYR A 64 2.68 -5.78 14.39
C TYR A 64 1.80 -6.06 13.17
N GLY A 65 0.48 -5.94 13.33
CA GLY A 65 -0.45 -6.12 12.21
C GLY A 65 -0.16 -5.16 11.06
N VAL A 66 0.06 -3.88 11.33
CA VAL A 66 0.30 -2.84 10.32
C VAL A 66 1.65 -3.00 9.63
N LEU A 67 2.73 -3.25 10.37
CA LEU A 67 4.10 -3.24 9.83
C LEU A 67 4.60 -4.61 9.38
N GLU A 68 4.20 -5.69 10.05
CA GLU A 68 4.65 -7.04 9.75
C GLU A 68 3.68 -7.72 8.77
N THR A 69 2.39 -7.77 9.11
CA THR A 69 1.35 -8.44 8.30
C THR A 69 1.01 -7.63 7.05
N TYR A 70 0.62 -6.36 7.23
CA TYR A 70 0.23 -5.48 6.12
C TYR A 70 1.39 -4.65 5.55
N GLY A 71 2.61 -4.76 6.11
CA GLY A 71 3.79 -4.02 5.68
C GLY A 71 4.08 -4.11 4.18
N PRO A 72 4.09 -5.31 3.56
CA PRO A 72 4.28 -5.44 2.12
C PRO A 72 3.21 -4.69 1.31
N LEU A 73 1.96 -4.67 1.78
CA LEU A 73 0.85 -4.00 1.12
C LEU A 73 0.96 -2.48 1.25
N LEU A 74 1.37 -1.99 2.43
CA LEU A 74 1.67 -0.58 2.67
C LEU A 74 2.85 -0.08 1.83
N LEU A 75 3.86 -0.92 1.59
CA LEU A 75 4.99 -0.57 0.73
C LEU A 75 4.55 -0.37 -0.73
N VAL A 76 3.72 -1.28 -1.26
CA VAL A 76 3.16 -1.15 -2.62
C VAL A 76 2.24 0.07 -2.70
N LEU A 77 1.37 0.28 -1.70
CA LEU A 77 0.49 1.44 -1.63
C LEU A 77 1.29 2.75 -1.60
N GLY A 78 2.36 2.82 -0.80
CA GLY A 78 3.25 3.98 -0.73
C GLY A 78 3.95 4.26 -2.06
N ALA A 79 4.44 3.23 -2.75
CA ALA A 79 5.03 3.37 -4.08
C ALA A 79 4.00 3.90 -5.11
N LEU A 80 2.74 3.44 -5.02
CA LEU A 80 1.66 3.87 -5.89
C LEU A 80 1.28 5.34 -5.63
N MET A 81 1.12 5.73 -4.37
CA MET A 81 0.84 7.13 -3.99
C MET A 81 1.98 8.07 -4.43
N PHE A 82 3.23 7.65 -4.27
CA PHE A 82 4.38 8.42 -4.73
C PHE A 82 4.43 8.56 -6.26
N ALA A 83 4.17 7.48 -7.00
CA ALA A 83 4.10 7.51 -8.45
C ALA A 83 2.95 8.41 -8.94
N ALA A 84 1.80 8.35 -8.28
CA ALA A 84 0.66 9.21 -8.58
C ALA A 84 0.97 10.70 -8.35
N MET A 85 1.69 11.03 -7.27
CA MET A 85 2.12 12.40 -7.00
C MET A 85 3.08 12.93 -8.08
N ILE A 86 4.08 12.14 -8.49
CA ILE A 86 5.00 12.53 -9.58
C ILE A 86 4.21 12.70 -10.90
N GLY A 87 3.31 11.76 -11.21
CA GLY A 87 2.46 11.84 -12.39
C GLY A 87 1.59 13.09 -12.42
N GLY A 88 0.95 13.42 -11.30
CA GLY A 88 0.13 14.63 -11.15
C GLY A 88 0.94 15.92 -11.37
N ILE A 89 2.16 16.00 -10.81
CA ILE A 89 3.04 17.16 -11.03
C ILE A 89 3.46 17.27 -12.50
N CYS A 90 3.79 16.16 -13.16
CA CYS A 90 4.15 16.16 -14.57
C CYS A 90 2.99 16.61 -15.47
N ILE A 91 1.77 16.14 -15.20
CA ILE A 91 0.57 16.53 -15.95
C ILE A 91 0.26 18.02 -15.73
N ALA A 92 0.25 18.49 -14.48
CA ALA A 92 0.01 19.90 -14.16
C ALA A 92 1.02 20.83 -14.86
N ARG A 93 2.27 20.38 -15.01
CA ARG A 93 3.31 21.13 -15.71
C ARG A 93 3.11 21.13 -17.23
N GLU A 94 2.66 20.02 -17.80
CA GLU A 94 2.33 19.93 -19.24
C GLU A 94 1.13 20.81 -19.61
N GLU A 95 0.14 20.95 -18.70
CA GLU A 95 -1.03 21.81 -18.92
C GLU A 95 -0.66 23.30 -18.94
N VAL A 96 0.23 23.76 -18.06
CA VAL A 96 0.72 25.15 -18.04
C VAL A 96 1.55 25.50 -19.29
N GLU A 97 2.41 24.58 -19.74
CA GLU A 97 3.23 24.81 -20.93
C GLU A 97 2.39 24.86 -22.23
N LYS A 98 1.22 24.22 -22.25
CA LYS A 98 0.26 24.33 -23.37
C LYS A 98 -0.52 25.66 -23.34
N ASP A 99 -0.84 26.19 -22.16
CA ASP A 99 -1.63 27.42 -21.99
C ASP A 99 -0.87 28.68 -22.44
N ASP A 100 0.45 28.72 -22.26
CA ASP A 100 1.32 29.84 -22.70
C ASP A 100 1.68 29.82 -24.20
N SER A 101 1.26 28.80 -24.96
CA SER A 101 1.62 28.64 -26.38
C SER A 101 0.59 29.20 -27.39
N ASN A 102 -0.43 29.90 -26.89
CA ASN A 102 -1.48 30.55 -27.68
C ASN A 102 -1.41 32.08 -27.54
#